data_AF-J5J200-F1
#
_entry.id   AF-J5J200-F1
#
_cell.length_a   1.000
_cell.length_b   1.000
_cell.length_c   1.000
_cell.angle_alpha   90.00
_cell.angle_beta   90.00
_cell.angle_gamma   90.00
#
_symmetry.space_group_name_H-M   'P 1'
#
loop_
_entity.id
_entity.type
_entity.pdbx_description
1 polymer ?
#
loop_
_entity_poly.entity_id
_entity_poly.type
_entity_poly.pdbx_seq_one_letter_code
_entity_poly.pdbx_strand_id
1 'polypeptide(L)'
;MAPHIVPKAGSVPAISRDARQAFQTLKAGGAVVVPTDVGYALLASTQAGVQKIFTAKGREKSHNIGIIGTYQQHREIHVLPDIKFEFTRALTEDMGMIVGIIAKFDVVNLHPRLAALDKATLVQVTKGDTVSIAIPEGPFLRELGRLCDADPDGMLMFGTSANATGQGQRFRIEDIEPSVLDPVDLVIDYGLQKWHTYGCGGINFDVENMRVLRAGAGYEVFKDRAKRWFPQLLETTGAVLE
;
A
#
# COMPACT_ATOMS: atom_id res chain seq x y z
N MET A 1 16.13 1.86 20.20
CA MET A 1 17.22 2.54 19.46
C MET A 1 16.55 3.53 18.53
N ALA A 2 17.15 4.70 18.28
CA ALA A 2 16.62 5.62 17.28
C ALA A 2 16.59 4.95 15.90
N PRO A 3 15.60 5.23 15.04
CA PRO A 3 15.53 4.64 13.72
C PRO A 3 16.74 5.01 12.88
N HIS A 4 17.17 4.09 12.02
CA HIS A 4 18.13 4.43 10.98
C HIS A 4 17.43 5.28 9.90
N ILE A 5 17.96 6.45 9.55
CA ILE A 5 17.37 7.34 8.53
C ILE A 5 18.23 7.30 7.28
N VAL A 6 17.60 7.06 6.11
CA VAL A 6 18.25 7.09 4.80
C VAL A 6 17.43 7.86 3.77
N PRO A 7 18.07 8.56 2.82
CA PRO A 7 19.51 8.84 2.75
C PRO A 7 19.97 9.73 3.92
N LYS A 8 21.29 9.79 4.14
CA LYS A 8 21.85 10.74 5.11
C LYS A 8 21.56 12.17 4.66
N ALA A 9 21.38 13.08 5.61
CA ALA A 9 21.24 14.51 5.33
C ALA A 9 22.37 15.00 4.39
N GLY A 10 21.99 15.75 3.35
CA GLY A 10 22.91 16.23 2.31
C GLY A 10 23.23 15.21 1.20
N SER A 11 22.63 14.02 1.20
CA SER A 11 22.78 13.03 0.13
C SER A 11 21.49 12.87 -0.67
N VAL A 12 21.61 12.64 -1.97
CA VAL A 12 20.46 12.31 -2.82
C VAL A 12 19.97 10.87 -2.55
N PRO A 13 18.66 10.60 -2.74
CA PRO A 13 18.10 9.25 -2.69
C PRO A 13 18.85 8.26 -3.60
N ALA A 14 19.05 7.03 -3.11
CA ALA A 14 19.61 5.93 -3.89
C ALA A 14 18.62 4.77 -3.89
N ILE A 15 17.57 4.89 -4.72
CA ILE A 15 16.37 4.04 -4.70
C ILE A 15 16.70 2.54 -4.57
N SER A 16 17.56 1.98 -5.43
CA SER A 16 17.89 0.55 -5.39
C SER A 16 18.58 0.11 -4.10
N ARG A 17 19.42 0.97 -3.50
CA ARG A 17 20.08 0.68 -2.22
C ARG A 17 19.07 0.79 -1.08
N ASP A 18 18.33 1.89 -1.05
CA ASP A 18 17.41 2.21 0.05
C ASP A 18 16.25 1.20 0.08
N ALA A 19 15.71 0.81 -1.08
CA ALA A 19 14.70 -0.23 -1.19
C ALA A 19 15.24 -1.61 -0.78
N ARG A 20 16.49 -1.94 -1.10
CA ARG A 20 17.14 -3.17 -0.63
C ARG A 20 17.29 -3.20 0.89
N GLN A 21 17.64 -2.08 1.51
CA GLN A 21 17.70 -1.96 2.96
C GLN A 21 16.30 -2.16 3.58
N ALA A 22 15.28 -1.48 3.05
CA ALA A 22 13.90 -1.65 3.50
C ALA A 22 13.41 -3.10 3.36
N PHE A 23 13.68 -3.74 2.21
CA PHE A 23 13.38 -5.15 1.97
C PHE A 23 14.03 -6.06 3.02
N GLN A 24 15.32 -5.87 3.29
CA GLN A 24 16.05 -6.66 4.29
C GLN A 24 15.52 -6.43 5.71
N THR A 25 15.20 -5.19 6.07
CA THR A 25 14.60 -4.86 7.37
C THR A 25 13.24 -5.52 7.54
N LEU A 26 12.37 -5.43 6.52
CA LEU A 26 11.07 -6.09 6.51
C LEU A 26 11.23 -7.62 6.63
N LYS A 27 12.08 -8.22 5.79
CA LYS A 27 12.34 -9.68 5.82
C LYS A 27 12.88 -10.18 7.17
N ALA A 28 13.63 -9.34 7.89
CA ALA A 28 14.09 -9.63 9.25
C ALA A 28 13.01 -9.42 10.34
N GLY A 29 11.78 -9.07 9.96
CA GLY A 29 10.65 -8.83 10.87
C GLY A 29 10.58 -7.42 11.45
N GLY A 30 11.37 -6.49 10.91
CA GLY A 30 11.34 -5.08 11.28
C GLY A 30 10.13 -4.32 10.71
N ALA A 31 9.94 -3.10 11.20
CA ALA A 31 9.00 -2.12 10.67
C ALA A 31 9.75 -0.94 10.06
N VAL A 32 9.20 -0.40 8.97
CA VAL A 32 9.82 0.70 8.23
C VAL A 32 8.84 1.83 7.96
N VAL A 33 9.32 3.08 7.99
CA VAL A 33 8.59 4.23 7.45
C VAL A 33 9.15 4.56 6.07
N VAL A 34 8.28 4.66 5.07
CA VAL A 34 8.69 4.84 3.67
C VAL A 34 7.83 5.87 2.94
N PRO A 35 8.38 6.54 1.91
CA PRO A 35 7.63 7.51 1.11
C PRO A 35 6.61 6.81 0.19
N THR A 36 5.45 7.43 0.01
CA THR A 36 4.46 7.15 -1.04
C THR A 36 4.07 8.48 -1.69
N ASP A 37 3.47 8.47 -2.88
CA ASP A 37 2.98 9.71 -3.51
C ASP A 37 1.96 10.48 -2.65
N VAL A 38 1.24 9.77 -1.76
CA VAL A 38 0.16 10.30 -0.91
C VAL A 38 0.57 10.46 0.54
N GLY A 39 1.88 10.55 0.85
CA GLY A 39 2.39 10.69 2.21
C GLY A 39 3.21 9.48 2.65
N TYR A 40 3.60 9.44 3.91
CA TYR A 40 4.43 8.36 4.43
C TYR A 40 3.59 7.15 4.86
N ALA A 41 4.12 5.96 4.61
CA ALA A 41 3.53 4.70 5.03
C ALA A 41 4.41 4.02 6.07
N LEU A 42 3.78 3.34 7.01
CA LEU A 42 4.38 2.46 7.98
C LEU A 42 4.13 1.02 7.52
N LEU A 43 5.21 0.28 7.23
CA LEU A 43 5.17 -1.06 6.64
C LEU A 43 5.75 -2.12 7.57
N ALA A 44 5.21 -3.33 7.45
CA ALA A 44 5.71 -4.57 8.05
C ALA A 44 5.45 -5.74 7.08
N SER A 45 6.10 -6.89 7.27
CA SER A 45 5.84 -8.13 6.49
C SER A 45 5.60 -9.37 7.35
N THR A 46 5.68 -9.24 8.68
CA THR A 46 5.46 -10.34 9.63
C THR A 46 4.42 -9.93 10.67
N GLN A 47 3.78 -10.89 11.33
CA GLN A 47 2.83 -10.60 12.41
C GLN A 47 3.46 -9.78 13.55
N ALA A 48 4.74 -10.03 13.88
CA ALA A 48 5.46 -9.26 14.88
C ALA A 48 5.62 -7.79 14.44
N GLY A 49 5.96 -7.57 13.18
CA GLY A 49 6.00 -6.25 12.58
C GLY A 49 4.63 -5.58 12.57
N VAL A 50 3.56 -6.30 12.17
CA VAL A 50 2.19 -5.78 12.18
C VAL A 50 1.77 -5.33 13.58
N GLN A 51 2.06 -6.13 14.60
CA GLN A 51 1.78 -5.77 15.99
C GLN A 51 2.57 -4.53 16.43
N LYS A 52 3.85 -4.43 16.05
CA LYS A 52 4.69 -3.26 16.32
C LYS A 52 4.08 -1.99 15.72
N ILE A 53 3.66 -2.03 14.45
CA ILE A 53 3.10 -0.85 13.77
C ILE A 53 1.70 -0.48 14.32
N PHE A 54 0.91 -1.45 14.78
CA PHE A 54 -0.37 -1.17 15.42
C PHE A 54 -0.18 -0.51 16.79
N THR A 55 0.75 -1.03 17.59
CA THR A 55 1.12 -0.43 18.88
C THR A 55 1.62 1.00 18.71
N ALA A 56 2.52 1.25 17.75
CA ALA A 56 3.06 2.57 17.45
C ALA A 56 1.97 3.61 17.12
N LYS A 57 0.87 3.16 16.49
CA LYS A 57 -0.25 4.01 16.06
C LYS A 57 -1.37 4.14 17.10
N GLY A 58 -1.31 3.40 18.20
CA GLY A 58 -2.46 3.23 19.11
C GLY A 58 -3.68 2.61 18.39
N ARG A 59 -3.45 1.67 17.48
CA ARG A 59 -4.48 1.01 16.66
C ARG A 59 -4.95 -0.30 17.32
N GLU A 60 -6.27 -0.53 17.33
CA GLU A 60 -6.83 -1.80 17.82
C GLU A 60 -6.30 -3.00 17.02
N LYS A 61 -6.00 -4.10 17.74
CA LYS A 61 -5.45 -5.34 17.16
C LYS A 61 -6.37 -6.02 16.15
N SER A 62 -7.68 -5.79 16.26
CA SER A 62 -8.69 -6.37 15.37
C SER A 62 -8.87 -5.59 14.06
N HIS A 63 -8.27 -4.41 13.92
CA HIS A 63 -8.41 -3.64 12.70
C HIS A 63 -7.71 -4.31 11.52
N ASN A 64 -8.35 -4.24 10.35
CA ASN A 64 -7.74 -4.74 9.12
C ASN A 64 -6.54 -3.88 8.70
N ILE A 65 -5.60 -4.48 7.97
CA ILE A 65 -4.47 -3.81 7.32
C ILE A 65 -4.41 -4.24 5.86
N GLY A 66 -4.14 -3.31 4.93
CA GLY A 66 -4.05 -3.64 3.51
C GLY A 66 -2.65 -4.13 3.13
N ILE A 67 -2.58 -4.88 2.04
CA ILE A 67 -1.32 -5.17 1.34
C ILE A 67 -0.89 -3.89 0.61
N ILE A 68 0.39 -3.53 0.73
CA ILE A 68 1.06 -2.61 -0.20
C ILE A 68 1.84 -3.48 -1.17
N GLY A 69 1.36 -3.58 -2.39
CA GLY A 69 1.81 -4.62 -3.32
C GLY A 69 2.07 -4.09 -4.72
N THR A 70 2.31 -5.02 -5.64
CA THR A 70 2.53 -4.72 -7.05
C THR A 70 1.29 -5.04 -7.88
N TYR A 71 1.26 -4.56 -9.12
CA TYR A 71 0.24 -4.98 -10.07
C TYR A 71 0.28 -6.48 -10.35
N GLN A 72 1.47 -7.09 -10.35
CA GLN A 72 1.62 -8.55 -10.46
C GLN A 72 0.90 -9.26 -9.30
N GLN A 73 1.15 -8.86 -8.05
CA GLN A 73 0.48 -9.44 -6.88
C GLN A 73 -1.03 -9.24 -6.94
N HIS A 74 -1.50 -8.07 -7.39
CA HIS A 74 -2.92 -7.84 -7.66
C HIS A 74 -3.48 -8.85 -8.67
N ARG A 75 -2.80 -9.08 -9.79
CA ARG A 75 -3.23 -9.99 -10.86
C ARG A 75 -3.25 -11.45 -10.42
N GLU A 76 -2.30 -11.85 -9.57
CA GLU A 76 -2.16 -13.21 -9.07
C GLU A 76 -3.14 -13.54 -7.92
N ILE A 77 -3.44 -12.55 -7.06
CA ILE A 77 -4.24 -12.78 -5.84
C ILE A 77 -5.73 -12.51 -6.06
N HIS A 78 -6.09 -11.47 -6.82
CA HIS A 78 -7.49 -11.13 -7.04
C HIS A 78 -8.14 -12.01 -8.11
N VAL A 79 -9.43 -12.28 -7.95
CA VAL A 79 -10.26 -12.99 -8.92
C VAL A 79 -11.19 -11.97 -9.58
N LEU A 80 -10.85 -11.57 -10.81
CA LEU A 80 -11.58 -10.56 -11.57
C LEU A 80 -11.58 -10.90 -13.08
N PRO A 81 -12.58 -10.42 -13.84
CA PRO A 81 -12.53 -10.43 -15.30
C PRO A 81 -11.38 -9.58 -15.86
N ASP A 82 -10.82 -9.96 -17.01
CA ASP A 82 -9.66 -9.30 -17.63
C ASP A 82 -9.85 -7.79 -17.84
N ILE A 83 -11.04 -7.34 -18.26
CA ILE A 83 -11.33 -5.91 -18.45
C ILE A 83 -11.11 -5.07 -17.17
N LYS A 84 -11.31 -5.67 -15.99
CA LYS A 84 -11.07 -4.97 -14.71
C LYS A 84 -9.59 -4.93 -14.35
N PHE A 85 -8.84 -5.95 -14.76
CA PHE A 85 -7.38 -5.91 -14.68
C PHE A 85 -6.80 -4.86 -15.64
N GLU A 86 -7.33 -4.76 -16.86
CA GLU A 86 -6.95 -3.69 -17.80
C GLU A 86 -7.26 -2.29 -17.23
N PHE A 87 -8.44 -2.12 -16.62
CA PHE A 87 -8.84 -0.91 -15.93
C PHE A 87 -7.85 -0.51 -14.83
N THR A 88 -7.49 -1.44 -13.94
CA THR A 88 -6.55 -1.14 -12.85
C THR A 88 -5.13 -0.87 -13.38
N ARG A 89 -4.67 -1.63 -14.38
CA ARG A 89 -3.35 -1.44 -15.02
C ARG A 89 -3.20 -0.05 -15.61
N ALA A 90 -4.21 0.40 -16.35
CA ALA A 90 -4.20 1.70 -17.00
C ALA A 90 -4.14 2.86 -15.99
N LEU A 91 -4.75 2.69 -14.82
CA LEU A 91 -4.77 3.73 -13.79
C LEU A 91 -3.50 3.71 -12.93
N THR A 92 -2.97 2.52 -12.62
CA THR A 92 -1.77 2.37 -11.80
C THR A 92 -0.51 2.41 -12.66
N GLU A 93 -0.17 1.33 -13.37
CA GLU A 93 1.13 1.21 -14.05
C GLU A 93 1.33 2.23 -15.18
N ASP A 94 0.32 2.43 -16.02
CA ASP A 94 0.44 3.28 -17.21
C ASP A 94 0.41 4.77 -16.86
N MET A 95 -0.27 5.14 -15.76
CA MET A 95 -0.56 6.55 -15.43
C MET A 95 -0.16 6.99 -14.02
N GLY A 96 0.56 6.12 -13.31
CA GLY A 96 1.29 6.41 -12.07
C GLY A 96 0.41 6.84 -10.91
N MET A 97 -0.77 6.24 -10.73
CA MET A 97 -1.64 6.52 -9.59
C MET A 97 -1.52 5.45 -8.50
N ILE A 98 -1.51 5.90 -7.24
CA ILE A 98 -1.71 4.98 -6.11
C ILE A 98 -3.21 4.69 -5.91
N VAL A 99 -3.58 3.43 -6.08
CA VAL A 99 -4.96 2.97 -5.90
C VAL A 99 -4.98 1.76 -4.99
N GLY A 100 -5.74 1.86 -3.90
CA GLY A 100 -6.16 0.74 -3.06
C GLY A 100 -7.24 -0.05 -3.78
N ILE A 101 -6.91 -1.25 -4.26
CA ILE A 101 -7.83 -2.13 -4.97
C ILE A 101 -8.40 -3.14 -4.00
N ILE A 102 -9.73 -3.15 -3.86
CA ILE A 102 -10.47 -4.14 -3.09
C ILE A 102 -11.19 -5.05 -4.07
N ALA A 103 -10.90 -6.35 -3.99
CA ALA A 103 -11.57 -7.36 -4.80
C ALA A 103 -11.56 -8.71 -4.10
N LYS A 104 -12.29 -9.67 -4.69
CA LYS A 104 -12.36 -11.03 -4.20
C LYS A 104 -11.04 -11.77 -4.42
N PHE A 105 -10.78 -12.76 -3.57
CA PHE A 105 -9.73 -13.77 -3.75
C PHE A 105 -10.34 -15.18 -3.59
N ASP A 106 -9.63 -16.22 -4.03
CA ASP A 106 -10.08 -17.60 -3.82
C ASP A 106 -9.85 -18.01 -2.36
N VAL A 107 -10.93 -18.07 -1.58
CA VAL A 107 -10.92 -18.45 -0.16
C VAL A 107 -10.70 -19.95 0.08
N VAL A 108 -10.89 -20.79 -0.95
CA VAL A 108 -10.73 -22.25 -0.88
C VAL A 108 -9.32 -22.64 -1.30
N ASN A 109 -8.85 -22.12 -2.43
CA ASN A 109 -7.50 -22.37 -2.96
C ASN A 109 -6.67 -21.08 -2.84
N LEU A 110 -6.25 -20.77 -1.60
CA LEU A 110 -5.46 -19.59 -1.32
C LEU A 110 -4.22 -19.53 -2.23
N HIS A 111 -3.99 -18.35 -2.82
CA HIS A 111 -2.73 -18.06 -3.49
C HIS A 111 -1.54 -18.37 -2.56
N PRO A 112 -0.41 -18.93 -3.03
CA PRO A 112 0.71 -19.32 -2.16
C PRO A 112 1.19 -18.22 -1.22
N ARG A 113 1.21 -16.95 -1.67
CA ARG A 113 1.56 -15.80 -0.81
C ARG A 113 0.60 -15.59 0.36
N LEU A 114 -0.70 -15.84 0.18
CA LEU A 114 -1.70 -15.76 1.25
C LEU A 114 -1.66 -17.01 2.14
N ALA A 115 -1.44 -18.19 1.56
CA ALA A 115 -1.34 -19.45 2.29
C ALA A 115 -0.11 -19.51 3.21
N ALA A 116 0.97 -18.80 2.87
CA ALA A 116 2.17 -18.70 3.68
C ALA A 116 2.02 -17.80 4.93
N LEU A 117 0.97 -16.99 5.00
CA LEU A 117 0.73 -16.10 6.14
C LEU A 117 0.31 -16.90 7.37
N ASP A 118 0.73 -16.45 8.55
CA ASP A 118 0.13 -16.94 9.78
C ASP A 118 -1.35 -16.54 9.85
N LYS A 119 -2.13 -17.32 10.62
CA LYS A 119 -3.59 -17.13 10.71
C LYS A 119 -3.99 -15.74 11.19
N ALA A 120 -3.20 -15.12 12.08
CA ALA A 120 -3.54 -13.81 12.61
C ALA A 120 -3.33 -12.73 11.53
N THR A 121 -2.22 -12.80 10.80
CA THR A 121 -1.97 -11.91 9.65
C THR A 121 -3.07 -12.09 8.59
N LEU A 122 -3.41 -13.34 8.21
CA LEU A 122 -4.42 -13.62 7.19
C LEU A 122 -5.78 -12.99 7.54
N VAL A 123 -6.21 -13.11 8.80
CA VAL A 123 -7.45 -12.49 9.30
C VAL A 123 -7.40 -10.97 9.24
N GLN A 124 -6.24 -10.36 9.51
CA GLN A 124 -6.09 -8.91 9.47
C GLN A 124 -6.03 -8.36 8.05
N VAL A 125 -5.51 -9.11 7.07
CA VAL A 125 -5.38 -8.63 5.69
C VAL A 125 -6.62 -8.87 4.83
N THR A 126 -7.54 -9.72 5.29
CA THR A 126 -8.77 -10.08 4.57
C THR A 126 -10.02 -9.51 5.25
N LYS A 127 -11.11 -9.40 4.48
CA LYS A 127 -12.45 -9.07 4.99
C LYS A 127 -13.49 -9.90 4.23
N GLY A 128 -13.98 -10.96 4.87
CA GLY A 128 -14.84 -11.92 4.19
C GLY A 128 -14.06 -12.59 3.05
N ASP A 129 -14.58 -12.50 1.84
CA ASP A 129 -13.96 -13.00 0.60
C ASP A 129 -13.12 -11.96 -0.13
N THR A 130 -12.87 -10.79 0.48
CA THR A 130 -12.10 -9.70 -0.13
C THR A 130 -10.74 -9.47 0.52
N VAL A 131 -9.80 -8.99 -0.27
CA VAL A 131 -8.49 -8.49 0.17
C VAL A 131 -8.25 -7.10 -0.44
N SER A 132 -7.53 -6.25 0.28
CA SER A 132 -7.15 -4.92 -0.19
C SER A 132 -5.68 -4.92 -0.57
N ILE A 133 -5.38 -4.57 -1.83
CA ILE A 133 -4.02 -4.40 -2.35
C ILE A 133 -3.89 -2.97 -2.88
N ALA A 134 -3.12 -2.13 -2.19
CA ALA A 134 -2.73 -0.83 -2.73
C ALA A 134 -1.52 -0.99 -3.64
N ILE A 135 -1.65 -0.49 -4.87
CA ILE A 135 -0.56 -0.45 -5.84
C ILE A 135 0.00 0.97 -5.85
N PRO A 136 1.16 1.22 -5.21
CA PRO A 136 1.86 2.49 -5.29
C PRO A 136 2.74 2.58 -6.55
N GLU A 137 2.87 3.76 -7.11
CA GLU A 137 3.64 3.97 -8.35
C GLU A 137 4.85 4.90 -8.18
N GLY A 138 5.09 5.37 -6.95
CA GLY A 138 6.32 6.06 -6.59
C GLY A 138 7.55 5.16 -6.83
N PRO A 139 8.67 5.70 -7.33
CA PRO A 139 9.81 4.90 -7.77
C PRO A 139 10.43 4.04 -6.66
N PHE A 140 10.38 4.51 -5.40
CA PHE A 140 10.82 3.73 -4.25
C PHE A 140 9.98 2.45 -4.05
N LEU A 141 8.66 2.57 -4.01
CA LEU A 141 7.78 1.44 -3.75
C LEU A 141 7.68 0.48 -4.94
N ARG A 142 7.86 0.97 -6.18
CA ARG A 142 8.03 0.10 -7.35
C ARG A 142 9.25 -0.81 -7.21
N GLU A 143 10.40 -0.26 -6.81
CA GLU A 143 11.61 -1.07 -6.61
C GLU A 143 11.50 -2.00 -5.40
N LEU A 144 10.91 -1.55 -4.29
CA LEU A 144 10.66 -2.40 -3.13
C LEU A 144 9.68 -3.54 -3.45
N GLY A 145 8.60 -3.25 -4.19
CA GLY A 145 7.65 -4.23 -4.69
C GLY A 145 8.31 -5.26 -5.61
N ARG A 146 9.17 -4.82 -6.54
CA ARG A 146 9.95 -5.72 -7.41
C ARG A 146 10.83 -6.67 -6.62
N LEU A 147 11.42 -6.22 -5.50
CA LEU A 147 12.19 -7.10 -4.61
C LEU A 147 11.30 -8.13 -3.89
N CYS A 148 10.07 -7.76 -3.52
CA CYS A 148 9.07 -8.68 -2.95
C CYS A 148 8.56 -9.71 -3.98
N ASP A 149 8.51 -9.33 -5.26
CA ASP A 149 8.14 -10.24 -6.34
C ASP A 149 9.26 -11.22 -6.68
N ALA A 150 10.51 -10.75 -6.64
CA ALA A 150 11.70 -11.57 -6.86
C ALA A 150 12.07 -12.46 -5.66
N ASP A 151 11.43 -12.27 -4.51
CA ASP A 151 11.66 -13.06 -3.32
C ASP A 151 11.06 -14.47 -3.47
N PRO A 152 11.84 -15.55 -3.30
CA PRO A 152 11.32 -16.91 -3.47
C PRO A 152 10.27 -17.31 -2.44
N ASP A 153 10.26 -16.65 -1.27
CA ASP A 153 9.25 -16.87 -0.22
C ASP A 153 7.96 -16.08 -0.51
N GLY A 154 7.94 -15.26 -1.56
CA GLY A 154 6.78 -14.50 -1.98
C GLY A 154 6.35 -13.42 -0.97
N MET A 155 7.31 -12.76 -0.31
CA MET A 155 7.04 -11.76 0.74
C MET A 155 5.94 -10.77 0.34
N LEU A 156 4.97 -10.57 1.24
CA LEU A 156 3.97 -9.51 1.17
C LEU A 156 4.31 -8.41 2.15
N MET A 157 3.97 -7.17 1.79
CA MET A 157 4.08 -6.02 2.69
C MET A 157 2.70 -5.57 3.10
N PHE A 158 2.54 -5.25 4.37
CA PHE A 158 1.32 -4.74 4.97
C PHE A 158 1.56 -3.31 5.40
N GLY A 159 0.64 -2.41 5.07
CA GLY A 159 0.86 -0.99 5.27
C GLY A 159 -0.33 -0.21 5.75
N THR A 160 -0.01 0.86 6.45
CA THR A 160 -0.92 1.91 6.88
C THR A 160 -0.21 3.26 6.79
N SER A 161 -0.93 4.36 6.89
CA SER A 161 -0.34 5.70 6.97
C SER A 161 0.61 5.82 8.16
N ALA A 162 1.70 6.56 8.03
CA ALA A 162 2.66 6.81 9.12
C ALA A 162 2.20 7.98 10.00
N ASN A 163 1.18 7.74 10.82
CA ASN A 163 0.56 8.72 11.71
C ASN A 163 -0.10 8.05 12.91
N ALA A 164 -0.27 8.75 14.02
CA ALA A 164 -1.16 8.28 15.09
C ALA A 164 -2.61 8.12 14.58
N THR A 165 -3.34 7.11 15.08
CA THR A 165 -4.68 6.78 14.57
C THR A 165 -5.62 8.00 14.67
N GLY A 166 -6.29 8.33 13.55
CA GLY A 166 -7.24 9.45 13.48
C GLY A 166 -6.63 10.83 13.22
N GLN A 167 -5.31 10.98 13.18
CA GLN A 167 -4.64 12.30 13.12
C GLN A 167 -4.35 12.84 11.71
N GLY A 168 -4.85 12.16 10.68
CA GLY A 168 -4.59 12.52 9.27
C GLY A 168 -3.21 12.10 8.76
N GLN A 169 -3.04 12.14 7.44
CA GLN A 169 -1.85 11.66 6.75
C GLN A 169 -0.66 12.62 6.95
N ARG A 170 0.57 12.08 7.05
CA ARG A 170 1.80 12.86 7.15
C ARG A 170 2.58 12.83 5.83
N PHE A 171 3.09 13.97 5.41
CA PHE A 171 3.67 14.15 4.07
C PHE A 171 5.18 14.43 4.07
N ARG A 172 5.80 14.53 5.25
CA ARG A 172 7.24 14.61 5.47
C ARG A 172 7.55 14.03 6.85
N ILE A 173 8.78 13.61 7.09
CA ILE A 173 9.16 12.90 8.32
C ILE A 173 9.00 13.79 9.55
N GLU A 174 9.25 15.09 9.43
CA GLU A 174 9.18 16.06 10.53
C GLU A 174 7.78 16.22 11.12
N ASP A 175 6.74 15.83 10.36
CA ASP A 175 5.36 15.89 10.83
C ASP A 175 4.88 14.57 11.47
N ILE A 176 5.71 13.51 11.46
CA ILE A 176 5.35 12.19 12.02
C ILE A 176 5.61 12.19 13.53
N GLU A 177 4.65 11.66 14.30
CA GLU A 177 4.76 11.63 15.75
C GLU A 177 5.94 10.74 16.22
N PRO A 178 6.69 11.13 17.27
CA PRO A 178 7.75 10.30 17.83
C PRO A 178 7.26 8.90 18.22
N SER A 179 6.03 8.76 18.72
CA SER A 179 5.43 7.46 19.04
C SER A 179 5.33 6.50 17.85
N VAL A 180 5.31 7.05 16.63
CA VAL A 180 5.30 6.30 15.37
C VAL A 180 6.72 6.05 14.86
N LEU A 181 7.64 7.01 15.02
CA LEU A 181 9.03 6.91 14.53
C LEU A 181 9.95 6.10 15.45
N ASP A 182 9.88 6.30 16.76
CA ASP A 182 10.77 5.69 17.74
C ASP A 182 10.79 4.14 17.70
N PRO A 183 9.66 3.42 17.48
CA PRO A 183 9.69 1.96 17.44
C PRO A 183 10.12 1.36 16.11
N VAL A 184 10.27 2.16 15.04
CA VAL A 184 10.62 1.62 13.71
C VAL A 184 12.11 1.40 13.55
N ASP A 185 12.47 0.46 12.70
CA ASP A 185 13.85 0.00 12.52
C ASP A 185 14.57 0.79 11.41
N LEU A 186 13.81 1.33 10.45
CA LEU A 186 14.32 2.12 9.33
C LEU A 186 13.30 3.18 8.91
N VAL A 187 13.79 4.38 8.59
CA VAL A 187 13.05 5.48 7.99
C VAL A 187 13.72 5.82 6.66
N ILE A 188 12.96 5.72 5.58
CA ILE A 188 13.34 6.21 4.27
C ILE A 188 12.77 7.62 4.15
N ASP A 189 13.61 8.65 4.16
CA ASP A 189 13.19 10.06 4.12
C ASP A 189 13.48 10.68 2.76
N TYR A 190 12.46 10.75 1.90
CA TYR A 190 12.57 11.38 0.58
C TYR A 190 11.92 12.78 0.58
N GLY A 191 11.82 13.42 1.75
CA GLY A 191 11.29 14.78 1.90
C GLY A 191 9.77 14.87 1.74
N LEU A 192 9.28 15.99 1.20
CA LEU A 192 7.86 16.28 1.04
C LEU A 192 7.23 15.46 -0.09
N GLN A 193 6.13 14.75 0.20
CA GLN A 193 5.47 13.87 -0.75
C GLN A 193 4.61 14.62 -1.79
N LYS A 194 4.54 14.03 -2.99
CA LYS A 194 4.00 14.64 -4.21
C LYS A 194 2.59 15.21 -4.07
N TRP A 195 1.68 14.48 -3.44
CA TRP A 195 0.26 14.85 -3.33
C TRP A 195 -0.10 15.47 -1.97
N HIS A 196 0.85 16.10 -1.28
CA HIS A 196 0.62 16.73 0.03
C HIS A 196 -0.52 17.76 0.05
N THR A 197 -0.78 18.44 -1.06
CA THR A 197 -1.82 19.47 -1.16
C THR A 197 -3.25 18.92 -0.98
N TYR A 198 -3.46 17.61 -1.19
CA TYR A 198 -4.76 16.98 -0.97
C TYR A 198 -5.06 16.72 0.52
N GLY A 199 -4.05 16.69 1.38
CA GLY A 199 -4.21 16.46 2.83
C GLY A 199 -4.76 15.08 3.22
N CYS A 200 -4.87 14.13 2.28
CA CYS A 200 -5.42 12.80 2.52
C CYS A 200 -4.63 11.68 1.82
N GLY A 201 -4.91 10.43 2.20
CA GLY A 201 -4.32 9.25 1.59
C GLY A 201 -4.90 8.92 0.21
N GLY A 202 -4.47 7.82 -0.39
CA GLY A 202 -4.88 7.41 -1.74
C GLY A 202 -6.33 6.94 -1.87
N ILE A 203 -6.74 6.73 -3.11
CA ILE A 203 -8.06 6.20 -3.49
C ILE A 203 -8.21 4.77 -2.94
N ASN A 204 -9.39 4.41 -2.42
CA ASN A 204 -9.78 3.02 -2.21
C ASN A 204 -10.97 2.71 -3.12
N PHE A 205 -10.82 1.71 -3.98
CA PHE A 205 -11.76 1.38 -5.02
C PHE A 205 -12.12 -0.11 -4.95
N ASP A 206 -13.41 -0.38 -4.80
CA ASP A 206 -14.02 -1.69 -4.90
C ASP A 206 -14.16 -2.04 -6.39
N VAL A 207 -13.16 -2.73 -6.92
CA VAL A 207 -13.10 -3.09 -8.35
C VAL A 207 -14.15 -4.17 -8.67
N GLU A 208 -14.52 -4.99 -7.69
CA GLU A 208 -15.58 -5.99 -7.87
C GLU A 208 -16.92 -5.31 -8.20
N ASN A 209 -17.26 -4.25 -7.49
CA ASN A 209 -18.53 -3.54 -7.70
C ASN A 209 -18.39 -2.22 -8.47
N MET A 210 -17.19 -1.93 -8.99
CA MET A 210 -16.84 -0.66 -9.64
C MET A 210 -17.29 0.56 -8.84
N ARG A 211 -17.00 0.56 -7.53
CA ARG A 211 -17.48 1.56 -6.57
C ARG A 211 -16.33 2.21 -5.82
N VAL A 212 -16.42 3.52 -5.65
CA VAL A 212 -15.46 4.28 -4.84
C VAL A 212 -15.79 4.14 -3.37
N LEU A 213 -14.87 3.59 -2.59
CA LEU A 213 -14.99 3.48 -1.13
C LEU A 213 -14.37 4.69 -0.44
N ARG A 214 -13.35 5.28 -1.06
CA ARG A 214 -12.73 6.54 -0.64
C ARG A 214 -12.15 7.24 -1.86
N ALA A 215 -12.54 8.49 -2.08
CA ALA A 215 -12.01 9.34 -3.14
C ALA A 215 -10.48 9.51 -2.99
N GLY A 216 -10.01 10.03 -1.86
CA GLY A 216 -8.57 10.20 -1.63
C GLY A 216 -7.90 11.20 -2.58
N ALA A 217 -6.57 11.28 -2.51
CA ALA A 217 -5.77 12.20 -3.31
C ALA A 217 -5.75 11.81 -4.80
N GLY A 218 -5.92 12.81 -5.67
CA GLY A 218 -5.96 12.63 -7.13
C GLY A 218 -7.25 12.00 -7.67
N TYR A 219 -8.33 11.97 -6.88
CA TYR A 219 -9.57 11.31 -7.26
C TYR A 219 -10.20 11.86 -8.54
N GLU A 220 -10.17 13.17 -8.75
CA GLU A 220 -10.69 13.81 -9.95
C GLU A 220 -9.96 13.34 -11.22
N VAL A 221 -8.66 13.07 -11.10
CA VAL A 221 -7.84 12.50 -12.18
C VAL A 221 -8.22 11.04 -12.43
N PHE A 222 -8.40 10.25 -11.37
CA PHE A 222 -8.89 8.87 -11.46
C PHE A 222 -10.25 8.83 -12.17
N LYS A 223 -11.18 9.70 -11.74
CA LYS A 223 -12.55 9.77 -12.25
C LYS A 223 -12.59 10.16 -13.73
N ASP A 224 -11.81 11.16 -14.16
CA ASP A 224 -11.73 11.53 -15.58
C ASP A 224 -11.21 10.37 -16.42
N ARG A 225 -10.10 9.74 -16.01
CA ARG A 225 -9.47 8.62 -16.73
C ARG A 225 -10.40 7.42 -16.85
N ALA A 226 -11.04 7.04 -15.74
CA ALA A 226 -12.03 5.97 -15.70
C ALA A 226 -13.17 6.23 -16.71
N LYS A 227 -13.77 7.42 -16.67
CA LYS A 227 -14.87 7.81 -17.58
C LYS A 227 -14.42 7.90 -19.04
N ARG A 228 -13.19 8.33 -19.28
CA ARG A 228 -12.65 8.56 -20.63
C ARG A 228 -12.25 7.28 -21.34
N TRP A 229 -11.66 6.31 -20.64
CA TRP A 229 -11.08 5.13 -21.26
C TRP A 229 -11.91 3.86 -21.07
N PHE A 230 -12.78 3.82 -20.07
CA PHE A 230 -13.60 2.64 -19.77
C PHE A 230 -15.11 2.95 -19.67
N PRO A 231 -15.71 3.79 -20.54
CA PRO A 231 -17.11 4.17 -20.39
C PRO A 231 -18.06 2.98 -20.46
N GLN A 232 -17.81 2.00 -21.33
CA GLN A 232 -18.65 0.79 -21.44
C GLN A 232 -18.57 -0.08 -20.18
N LEU A 233 -17.38 -0.23 -19.59
CA LEU A 233 -17.23 -0.95 -18.33
C LEU A 233 -18.07 -0.30 -17.24
N LEU A 234 -17.97 1.04 -17.10
CA LEU A 234 -18.70 1.77 -16.08
C LEU A 234 -20.22 1.69 -16.27
N GLU A 235 -20.70 1.82 -17.51
CA GLU A 235 -22.12 1.71 -17.86
C GLU A 235 -22.66 0.32 -17.55
N THR A 236 -21.99 -0.73 -18.03
CA THR A 236 -22.45 -2.12 -17.87
C THR A 236 -22.46 -2.60 -16.43
N THR A 237 -21.55 -2.08 -15.58
CA THR A 237 -21.52 -2.43 -14.15
C THR A 237 -22.37 -1.52 -13.27
N GLY A 238 -22.98 -0.45 -13.82
CA GLY A 238 -23.67 0.56 -13.01
C GLY A 238 -22.73 1.24 -12.00
N ALA A 239 -21.50 1.54 -12.43
CA ALA A 239 -20.43 2.01 -11.56
C ALA A 239 -20.81 3.31 -10.82
N VAL A 240 -20.42 3.41 -9.55
CA VAL A 240 -20.67 4.59 -8.70
C VAL A 240 -19.34 5.27 -8.41
N LEU A 241 -19.09 6.35 -9.16
CA LEU A 241 -17.90 7.20 -9.07
C LEU A 241 -18.23 8.60 -8.51
N GLU A 242 -19.31 8.76 -7.76
CA GLU A 242 -19.63 10.01 -7.06
C GLU A 242 -19.56 9.77 -5.54
#